data_AF-A0A971I595-F1
#
_entry.id   AF-A0A971I595-F1
#
_cell.length_a   1.000
_cell.length_b   1.000
_cell.length_c   1.000
_cell.angle_alpha   90.00
_cell.angle_beta   90.00
_cell.angle_gamma   90.00
#
_symmetry.space_group_name_H-M   'P 1'
#
loop_
_entity.id
_entity.type
_entity.pdbx_description
1 polymer ?
#
loop_
_entity_poly.entity_id
_entity_poly.type
_entity_poly.pdbx_seq_one_letter_code
_entity_poly.pdbx_strand_id
1 'polypeptide(L)'
;MIVSYNGKSNTSSPTEMITKGDGTKDYPYLVATAEQLNTYVRENPSLHYKQIEDISLSGYNWQPLPAFSGVYDGNNFTISNLTINLPGTDKVGLFSELSSDGQLMNIGLENANVKGNNKTGILVGYAKSPINDCYVKGNVSGRGNVGGLVGHLYVGTIKNCNATVTVTGSETVGGLVGLVEEGTIEGCSASGEVKDSGSGYVGGLIGYSYDSKIKNCWAEGKIQGSKDVGGLIGTTDTVGMENCYANTEVTGSENVGGLVGYSVKSNIDSCWATGDVHGSISVGGLIGKFDMGGMENCYANTEVTGSEHVGGLVGKLIGYLTTGKVMNSYAIGIVTGNSNTGGLVGSNGGNNEDPGQVIASYYDSETTGQNDTGKGEPRTTEEMKTGTPSDIIYTKWSEDIWDFGGDDYYPVLKGVPGQ
;
A
#
# COMPACT_ATOMS: atom_id res chain seq x y z
N MET A 1 -43.09 72.61 2.96
CA MET A 1 -42.94 71.15 3.10
C MET A 1 -42.41 70.65 1.76
N ILE A 2 -41.10 70.52 1.53
CA ILE A 2 -40.16 69.49 2.03
C ILE A 2 -40.81 68.11 2.16
N VAL A 3 -40.56 67.24 1.16
CA VAL A 3 -40.23 65.80 1.30
C VAL A 3 -39.38 65.45 0.05
N SER A 4 -38.07 65.69 0.04
CA SER A 4 -36.96 64.77 0.41
C SER A 4 -37.04 63.35 -0.18
N TYR A 5 -36.25 63.14 -1.24
CA TYR A 5 -35.71 61.85 -1.65
C TYR A 5 -34.89 61.24 -0.51
N ASN A 6 -35.17 60.00 -0.11
CA ASN A 6 -34.19 59.07 0.48
C ASN A 6 -34.80 57.68 0.66
N GLY A 7 -34.14 56.70 0.06
CA GLY A 7 -34.41 55.28 0.21
C GLY A 7 -33.34 54.50 -0.54
N LYS A 8 -32.09 54.66 -0.09
CA LYS A 8 -30.91 53.97 -0.64
C LYS A 8 -31.15 52.47 -0.66
N SER A 9 -30.88 51.91 -1.82
CA SER A 9 -30.67 50.49 -2.08
C SER A 9 -29.63 49.93 -1.11
N ASN A 10 -30.03 48.99 -0.25
CA ASN A 10 -29.10 48.09 0.41
C ASN A 10 -28.74 46.98 -0.60
N THR A 11 -27.89 47.34 -1.55
CA THR A 11 -27.12 46.39 -2.35
C THR A 11 -25.85 46.09 -1.57
N SER A 12 -25.88 45.11 -0.68
CA SER A 12 -24.64 44.41 -0.33
C SER A 12 -24.19 43.67 -1.59
N SER A 13 -23.02 44.01 -2.13
CA SER A 13 -22.50 43.37 -3.33
C SER A 13 -22.19 41.90 -3.06
N PRO A 14 -22.18 41.01 -4.07
CA PRO A 14 -21.80 39.60 -3.94
C PRO A 14 -20.35 39.34 -3.49
N THR A 15 -19.61 40.40 -3.14
CA THR A 15 -18.20 40.40 -2.73
C THR A 15 -18.01 40.62 -1.22
N GLU A 16 -19.09 40.72 -0.43
CA GLU A 16 -19.05 41.02 1.02
C GLU A 16 -19.41 39.85 1.95
N MET A 17 -19.25 38.60 1.49
CA MET A 17 -19.00 37.46 2.39
C MET A 17 -17.55 37.01 2.23
N ILE A 18 -16.64 37.88 2.68
CA ILE A 18 -15.23 37.57 2.86
C ILE A 18 -15.15 36.35 3.80
N THR A 19 -14.67 35.25 3.25
CA THR A 19 -14.13 34.07 3.96
C THR A 19 -13.31 34.55 5.16
N LYS A 20 -13.52 34.01 6.38
CA LYS A 20 -12.93 34.52 7.63
C LYS A 20 -11.39 34.30 7.78
N GLY A 21 -10.61 34.48 6.73
CA GLY A 21 -9.14 34.41 6.69
C GLY A 21 -8.58 35.28 5.56
N ASP A 22 -7.26 35.35 5.43
CA ASP A 22 -6.56 36.06 4.35
C ASP A 22 -5.81 35.10 3.39
N GLY A 23 -5.95 33.78 3.60
CA GLY A 23 -5.31 32.75 2.80
C GLY A 23 -3.86 32.47 3.18
N THR A 24 -3.34 33.11 4.24
CA THR A 24 -2.06 32.78 4.87
C THR A 24 -2.17 31.52 5.73
N LYS A 25 -1.03 30.96 6.13
CA LYS A 25 -0.98 29.75 6.97
C LYS A 25 -1.62 29.98 8.34
N ASP A 26 -1.48 31.19 8.90
CA ASP A 26 -2.03 31.55 10.21
C ASP A 26 -3.53 31.87 10.13
N TYR A 27 -4.00 32.38 8.98
CA TYR A 27 -5.40 32.74 8.74
C TYR A 27 -5.90 32.15 7.41
N PRO A 28 -6.04 30.81 7.32
CA PRO A 28 -6.47 30.16 6.09
C PRO A 28 -7.91 30.55 5.72
N TYR A 29 -8.22 30.51 4.43
CA TYR A 29 -9.60 30.68 3.99
C TYR A 29 -10.46 29.50 4.42
N LEU A 30 -11.65 29.80 4.96
CA LEU A 30 -12.60 28.78 5.39
C LEU A 30 -13.44 28.27 4.22
N VAL A 31 -13.60 26.95 4.12
CA VAL A 31 -14.37 26.27 3.08
C VAL A 31 -15.51 25.48 3.73
N ALA A 32 -16.75 25.82 3.37
CA ALA A 32 -17.96 25.21 3.93
C ALA A 32 -18.89 24.62 2.85
N THR A 33 -18.64 24.89 1.57
CA THR A 33 -19.52 24.45 0.47
C THR A 33 -18.73 23.95 -0.73
N ALA A 34 -19.38 23.15 -1.57
CA ALA A 34 -18.82 22.67 -2.83
C ALA A 34 -18.44 23.81 -3.77
N GLU A 35 -19.22 24.90 -3.77
CA GLU A 35 -18.92 26.09 -4.58
C GLU A 35 -17.63 26.78 -4.13
N GLN A 36 -17.43 26.94 -2.82
CA GLN A 36 -16.20 27.53 -2.27
C GLN A 36 -14.98 26.64 -2.56
N LEU A 37 -15.13 25.32 -2.45
CA LEU A 37 -14.08 24.38 -2.84
C LEU A 37 -13.75 24.49 -4.34
N ASN A 38 -14.78 24.56 -5.19
CA ASN A 38 -14.62 24.58 -6.64
C ASN A 38 -14.13 25.92 -7.22
N THR A 39 -14.35 27.03 -6.51
CA THR A 39 -13.95 28.37 -6.96
C THR A 39 -12.69 28.83 -6.25
N TYR A 40 -12.70 28.97 -4.92
CA TYR A 40 -11.61 29.62 -4.19
C TYR A 40 -10.32 28.82 -4.28
N VAL A 41 -10.36 27.50 -4.06
CA VAL A 41 -9.19 26.63 -4.13
C VAL A 41 -8.68 26.50 -5.56
N ARG A 42 -9.59 26.48 -6.54
CA ARG A 42 -9.25 26.37 -7.96
C ARG A 42 -8.55 27.63 -8.48
N GLU A 43 -9.02 28.81 -8.09
CA GLU A 43 -8.50 30.09 -8.58
C GLU A 43 -7.21 30.50 -7.87
N ASN A 44 -6.98 30.05 -6.63
CA ASN A 44 -5.83 30.44 -5.83
C ASN A 44 -5.12 29.23 -5.18
N PRO A 45 -4.61 28.27 -5.97
CA PRO A 45 -4.11 26.98 -5.48
C PRO A 45 -2.81 27.06 -4.64
N SER A 46 -2.22 28.24 -4.49
CA SER A 46 -1.07 28.48 -3.63
C SER A 46 -1.44 28.97 -2.23
N LEU A 47 -2.71 29.27 -1.97
CA LEU A 47 -3.18 29.77 -0.67
C LEU A 47 -3.61 28.62 0.25
N HIS A 48 -3.83 28.95 1.53
CA HIS A 48 -4.15 27.98 2.56
C HIS A 48 -5.65 27.97 2.88
N TYR A 49 -6.18 26.77 3.11
CA TYR A 49 -7.60 26.51 3.29
C TYR A 49 -7.86 25.59 4.46
N LYS A 50 -8.98 25.82 5.14
CA LYS A 50 -9.49 24.98 6.21
C LYS A 50 -10.97 24.70 6.04
N GLN A 51 -11.36 23.44 6.00
CA GLN A 51 -12.76 23.03 5.93
C GLN A 51 -13.44 23.24 7.29
N ILE A 52 -14.70 23.69 7.27
CA ILE A 52 -15.48 23.98 8.49
C ILE A 52 -16.86 23.33 8.54
N GLU A 53 -17.25 22.62 7.48
CA GLU A 53 -18.52 21.89 7.36
C GLU A 53 -18.30 20.67 6.46
N ASP A 54 -19.17 19.67 6.54
CA ASP A 54 -19.23 18.60 5.53
C ASP A 54 -19.63 19.17 4.16
N ILE A 55 -18.97 18.70 3.10
CA ILE A 55 -19.18 19.18 1.73
C ILE A 55 -19.73 18.03 0.88
N SER A 56 -20.83 18.27 0.15
CA SER A 56 -21.31 17.31 -0.86
C SER A 56 -21.09 17.81 -2.27
N LEU A 57 -20.45 16.99 -3.11
CA LEU A 57 -20.20 17.26 -4.53
C LEU A 57 -21.29 16.69 -5.45
N SER A 58 -22.43 16.27 -4.89
CA SER A 58 -23.56 15.78 -5.68
C SER A 58 -24.02 16.83 -6.70
N GLY A 59 -24.24 16.40 -7.94
CA GLY A 59 -24.66 17.28 -9.04
C GLY A 59 -23.50 18.04 -9.72
N TYR A 60 -22.28 17.99 -9.18
CA TYR A 60 -21.10 18.54 -9.86
C TYR A 60 -20.50 17.52 -10.82
N ASN A 61 -20.27 17.93 -12.07
CA ASN A 61 -19.38 17.21 -12.98
C ASN A 61 -17.93 17.65 -12.68
N TRP A 62 -17.34 17.06 -11.64
CA TRP A 62 -16.09 17.57 -11.07
C TRP A 62 -14.94 17.50 -12.07
N GLN A 63 -14.23 18.62 -12.22
CA GLN A 63 -12.93 18.65 -12.87
C GLN A 63 -11.85 18.68 -11.79
N PRO A 64 -10.76 17.91 -11.91
CA PRO A 64 -9.66 17.97 -10.95
C PRO A 64 -9.27 19.41 -10.63
N LEU A 65 -9.01 19.70 -9.35
CA LEU A 65 -8.39 20.97 -8.96
C LEU A 65 -7.00 21.03 -9.60
N PRO A 66 -6.51 22.22 -10.00
CA PRO A 66 -5.19 22.39 -10.60
C PRO A 66 -4.08 21.99 -9.62
N ALA A 67 -2.83 22.05 -10.08
CA ALA A 67 -1.68 21.81 -9.21
C ALA A 67 -1.75 22.71 -7.97
N PHE A 68 -1.79 22.08 -6.80
CA PHE A 68 -1.96 22.74 -5.50
C PHE A 68 -0.62 22.83 -4.78
N SER A 69 -0.28 24.01 -4.27
CA SER A 69 0.96 24.27 -3.51
C SER A 69 0.72 24.91 -2.15
N GLY A 70 -0.55 25.11 -1.78
CA GLY A 70 -0.94 25.57 -0.45
C GLY A 70 -1.12 24.44 0.57
N VAL A 71 -1.84 24.75 1.65
CA VAL A 71 -2.24 23.76 2.68
C VAL A 71 -3.74 23.60 2.63
N TYR A 72 -4.25 22.37 2.55
CA TYR A 72 -5.67 22.09 2.73
C TYR A 72 -5.86 21.21 3.97
N ASP A 73 -6.41 21.80 5.03
CA ASP A 73 -6.82 21.10 6.25
C ASP A 73 -8.32 20.78 6.17
N GLY A 74 -8.65 19.49 5.96
CA GLY A 74 -10.04 19.02 5.97
C GLY A 74 -10.69 19.08 7.35
N ASN A 75 -9.90 19.31 8.42
CA ASN A 75 -10.36 19.45 9.79
C ASN A 75 -11.31 18.33 10.23
N ASN A 76 -11.09 17.12 9.72
CA ASN A 76 -11.88 15.90 9.93
C ASN A 76 -13.33 15.96 9.45
N PHE A 77 -13.70 16.97 8.66
CA PHE A 77 -14.96 16.98 7.92
C PHE A 77 -14.84 16.15 6.65
N THR A 78 -16.00 15.75 6.12
CA THR A 78 -16.10 14.89 4.95
C THR A 78 -16.35 15.67 3.67
N ILE A 79 -15.86 15.14 2.56
CA ILE A 79 -16.24 15.49 1.21
C ILE A 79 -16.92 14.26 0.60
N SER A 80 -18.18 14.38 0.17
CA SER A 80 -18.98 13.24 -0.30
C SER A 80 -19.34 13.35 -1.79
N ASN A 81 -19.58 12.20 -2.41
CA ASN A 81 -20.19 12.08 -3.75
C ASN A 81 -19.32 12.66 -4.89
N LEU A 82 -17.99 12.60 -4.75
CA LEU A 82 -17.07 12.98 -5.83
C LEU A 82 -17.28 12.06 -7.04
N THR A 83 -17.60 12.64 -8.21
CA THR A 83 -17.67 11.90 -9.47
C THR A 83 -16.77 12.56 -10.51
N ILE A 84 -15.82 11.80 -11.06
CA ILE A 84 -14.95 12.23 -12.16
C ILE A 84 -14.95 11.12 -13.23
N ASN A 85 -15.22 11.44 -14.49
CA ASN A 85 -15.18 10.49 -15.60
C ASN A 85 -14.38 11.04 -16.78
N LEU A 86 -13.05 10.86 -16.72
CA LEU A 86 -12.07 11.39 -17.68
C LEU A 86 -11.10 10.29 -18.14
N PRO A 87 -11.58 9.23 -18.82
CA PRO A 87 -10.78 8.01 -19.11
C PRO A 87 -9.56 8.22 -20.02
N GLY A 88 -9.42 9.38 -20.65
CA GLY A 88 -8.26 9.75 -21.48
C GLY A 88 -7.34 10.79 -20.83
N THR A 89 -7.57 11.13 -19.56
CA THR A 89 -6.87 12.22 -18.87
C THR A 89 -5.94 11.66 -17.80
N ASP A 90 -4.73 12.20 -17.76
CA ASP A 90 -3.76 11.88 -16.72
C ASP A 90 -3.91 12.80 -15.51
N LYS A 91 -3.35 12.39 -14.36
CA LYS A 91 -3.36 13.17 -13.10
C LYS A 91 -4.80 13.48 -12.66
N VAL A 92 -5.57 12.43 -12.43
CA VAL A 92 -6.99 12.53 -12.07
C VAL A 92 -7.18 12.20 -10.60
N GLY A 93 -7.88 13.10 -9.91
CA GLY A 93 -8.31 13.01 -8.51
C GLY A 93 -9.03 14.29 -8.10
N LEU A 94 -9.44 14.41 -6.83
CA LEU A 94 -9.94 15.70 -6.30
C LEU A 94 -8.95 16.83 -6.62
N PHE A 95 -7.67 16.56 -6.37
CA PHE A 95 -6.52 17.34 -6.83
C PHE A 95 -5.80 16.62 -7.97
N SER A 96 -5.49 17.34 -9.06
CA SER A 96 -4.69 16.78 -10.14
C SER A 96 -3.25 16.51 -9.69
N GLU A 97 -2.63 17.52 -9.08
CA GLU A 97 -1.25 17.45 -8.59
C GLU A 97 -1.13 18.16 -7.24
N LEU A 98 -0.37 17.54 -6.34
CA LEU A 98 0.12 18.17 -5.12
C LEU A 98 1.61 18.50 -5.32
N SER A 99 1.91 19.80 -5.43
CA SER A 99 3.25 20.34 -5.68
C SER A 99 4.15 20.16 -4.47
N SER A 100 5.47 20.36 -4.63
CA SER A 100 6.48 20.16 -3.57
C SER A 100 6.23 20.97 -2.29
N ASP A 101 5.60 22.14 -2.39
CA ASP A 101 5.29 23.01 -1.25
C ASP A 101 3.90 22.73 -0.65
N GLY A 102 3.11 21.89 -1.31
CA GLY A 102 1.75 21.58 -0.92
C GLY A 102 1.66 20.69 0.32
N GLN A 103 0.50 20.70 0.98
CA GLN A 103 0.18 19.77 2.04
C GLN A 103 -1.33 19.48 2.08
N LEU A 104 -1.70 18.22 2.23
CA LEU A 104 -3.08 17.81 2.48
C LEU A 104 -3.15 17.10 3.83
N MET A 105 -4.13 17.45 4.67
CA MET A 105 -4.33 16.77 5.95
C MET A 105 -5.79 16.68 6.37
N ASN A 106 -6.12 15.66 7.16
CA ASN A 106 -7.43 15.51 7.82
C ASN A 106 -8.62 15.50 6.84
N ILE A 107 -8.44 14.97 5.63
CA ILE A 107 -9.48 14.93 4.58
C ILE A 107 -10.13 13.55 4.56
N GLY A 108 -11.45 13.51 4.73
CA GLY A 108 -12.26 12.32 4.48
C GLY A 108 -13.03 12.41 3.18
N LEU A 109 -12.89 11.42 2.29
CA LEU A 109 -13.65 11.33 1.03
C LEU A 109 -14.56 10.10 1.05
N GLU A 110 -15.87 10.32 0.93
CA GLU A 110 -16.87 9.24 0.95
C GLU A 110 -17.67 9.16 -0.34
N ASN A 111 -18.01 7.94 -0.75
CA ASN A 111 -18.78 7.65 -1.95
C ASN A 111 -18.18 8.28 -3.22
N ALA A 112 -16.85 8.14 -3.40
CA ALA A 112 -16.17 8.63 -4.58
C ALA A 112 -16.26 7.64 -5.75
N ASN A 113 -16.33 8.15 -6.97
CA ASN A 113 -16.23 7.38 -8.20
C ASN A 113 -15.35 8.14 -9.20
N VAL A 114 -14.11 7.67 -9.37
CA VAL A 114 -13.09 8.35 -10.16
C VAL A 114 -12.63 7.46 -11.31
N LYS A 115 -12.69 7.98 -12.54
CA LYS A 115 -12.15 7.32 -13.73
C LYS A 115 -11.18 8.24 -14.45
N GLY A 116 -9.94 7.79 -14.61
CA GLY A 116 -8.85 8.50 -15.30
C GLY A 116 -8.09 7.60 -16.28
N ASN A 117 -6.92 8.05 -16.75
CA ASN A 117 -5.99 7.26 -17.57
C ASN A 117 -4.74 6.88 -16.76
N ASN A 118 -3.74 7.76 -16.65
CA ASN A 118 -2.52 7.53 -15.87
C ASN A 118 -2.46 8.45 -14.64
N LYS A 119 -1.83 8.00 -13.56
CA LYS A 119 -1.74 8.74 -12.29
C LYS A 119 -3.13 9.12 -11.80
N THR A 120 -3.94 8.10 -11.55
CA THR A 120 -5.34 8.24 -11.10
C THR A 120 -5.46 7.82 -9.65
N GLY A 121 -5.97 8.71 -8.81
CA GLY A 121 -6.35 8.40 -7.42
C GLY A 121 -7.54 9.22 -6.98
N ILE A 122 -8.23 8.82 -5.91
CA ILE A 122 -9.43 9.55 -5.47
C ILE A 122 -9.04 10.94 -4.95
N LEU A 123 -8.01 11.03 -4.11
CA LEU A 123 -7.59 12.31 -3.53
C LEU A 123 -6.63 13.06 -4.47
N VAL A 124 -5.56 12.40 -4.92
CA VAL A 124 -4.52 13.06 -5.74
C VAL A 124 -4.13 12.18 -6.93
N GLY A 125 -4.03 12.78 -8.11
CA GLY A 125 -3.43 12.10 -9.26
C GLY A 125 -1.92 11.89 -9.08
N TYR A 126 -1.18 12.98 -8.87
CA TYR A 126 0.28 12.99 -8.70
C TYR A 126 0.72 13.84 -7.51
N ALA A 127 1.44 13.27 -6.55
CA ALA A 127 1.85 13.95 -5.32
C ALA A 127 3.38 14.04 -5.18
N LYS A 128 3.87 15.19 -4.69
CA LYS A 128 5.29 15.46 -4.40
C LYS A 128 5.60 15.85 -2.97
N SER A 129 4.61 15.80 -2.09
CA SER A 129 4.66 16.41 -0.77
C SER A 129 3.68 15.73 0.19
N PRO A 130 3.67 16.10 1.49
CA PRO A 130 2.98 15.33 2.51
C PRO A 130 1.46 15.25 2.37
N ILE A 131 0.92 14.05 2.58
CA ILE A 131 -0.51 13.76 2.73
C ILE A 131 -0.67 12.98 4.03
N ASN A 132 -1.35 13.57 5.01
CA ASN A 132 -1.40 13.04 6.37
C ASN A 132 -2.85 12.87 6.86
N ASP A 133 -3.12 11.78 7.58
CA ASP A 133 -4.38 11.61 8.31
C ASP A 133 -5.63 11.72 7.41
N CYS A 134 -5.54 11.19 6.19
CA CYS A 134 -6.62 11.22 5.19
C CYS A 134 -7.24 9.85 4.98
N TYR A 135 -8.50 9.80 4.56
CA TYR A 135 -9.13 8.55 4.13
C TYR A 135 -9.99 8.71 2.88
N VAL A 136 -10.08 7.63 2.10
CA VAL A 136 -10.91 7.57 0.89
C VAL A 136 -11.77 6.29 0.88
N LYS A 137 -13.02 6.43 0.45
CA LYS A 137 -13.95 5.32 0.21
C LYS A 137 -14.61 5.49 -1.15
N GLY A 138 -14.68 4.41 -1.92
CA GLY A 138 -15.37 4.42 -3.20
C GLY A 138 -14.75 3.52 -4.26
N ASN A 139 -14.73 4.00 -5.50
CA ASN A 139 -14.24 3.27 -6.66
C ASN A 139 -13.26 4.15 -7.44
N VAL A 140 -12.18 3.54 -7.93
CA VAL A 140 -11.26 4.18 -8.86
C VAL A 140 -10.92 3.24 -10.01
N SER A 141 -10.87 3.79 -11.23
CA SER A 141 -10.43 3.04 -12.40
C SER A 141 -9.51 3.86 -13.30
N GLY A 142 -8.52 3.21 -13.89
CA GLY A 142 -7.59 3.81 -14.84
C GLY A 142 -6.80 2.77 -15.63
N ARG A 143 -5.79 3.22 -16.38
CA ARG A 143 -4.93 2.38 -17.22
C ARG A 143 -3.52 2.24 -16.66
N GLY A 144 -2.88 3.38 -16.37
CA GLY A 144 -1.48 3.47 -15.93
C GLY A 144 -1.31 3.22 -14.43
N ASN A 145 -0.77 4.21 -13.70
CA ASN A 145 -0.66 4.18 -12.25
C ASN A 145 -2.02 4.49 -11.62
N VAL A 146 -2.64 3.52 -10.97
CA VAL A 146 -3.95 3.64 -10.33
C VAL A 146 -3.81 3.29 -8.85
N GLY A 147 -4.13 4.24 -7.98
CA GLY A 147 -4.14 4.06 -6.52
C GLY A 147 -5.48 4.48 -5.93
N GLY A 148 -5.93 3.85 -4.84
CA GLY A 148 -7.16 4.29 -4.18
C GLY A 148 -7.09 5.75 -3.71
N LEU A 149 -6.01 6.13 -3.03
CA LEU A 149 -5.78 7.50 -2.54
C LEU A 149 -4.98 8.34 -3.54
N VAL A 150 -3.83 7.81 -3.98
CA VAL A 150 -2.86 8.55 -4.83
C VAL A 150 -2.46 7.73 -6.04
N GLY A 151 -2.53 8.30 -7.24
CA GLY A 151 -2.05 7.63 -8.45
C GLY A 151 -0.53 7.39 -8.45
N HIS A 152 0.25 8.44 -8.19
CA HIS A 152 1.71 8.37 -8.11
C HIS A 152 2.26 9.34 -7.05
N LEU A 153 3.05 8.83 -6.12
CA LEU A 153 3.85 9.59 -5.16
C LEU A 153 5.32 9.65 -5.59
N TYR A 154 5.86 10.85 -5.77
CA TYR A 154 7.28 11.09 -6.07
C TYR A 154 7.90 11.92 -4.95
N VAL A 155 8.96 11.47 -4.27
CA VAL A 155 9.67 12.16 -3.15
C VAL A 155 8.83 12.56 -1.91
N GLY A 156 7.50 12.41 -1.92
CA GLY A 156 6.61 12.80 -0.84
C GLY A 156 6.44 11.76 0.27
N THR A 157 5.67 12.13 1.30
CA THR A 157 5.29 11.21 2.40
C THR A 157 3.78 11.06 2.46
N ILE A 158 3.29 9.82 2.57
CA ILE A 158 1.90 9.54 2.92
C ILE A 158 1.90 8.88 4.29
N LYS A 159 1.20 9.51 5.25
CA LYS A 159 1.22 9.07 6.64
C LYS A 159 -0.18 8.93 7.21
N ASN A 160 -0.43 7.87 7.97
CA ASN A 160 -1.69 7.62 8.68
C ASN A 160 -2.92 7.66 7.76
N CYS A 161 -2.79 7.22 6.51
CA CYS A 161 -3.86 7.26 5.54
C CYS A 161 -4.49 5.88 5.32
N ASN A 162 -5.78 5.83 5.03
CA ASN A 162 -6.47 4.58 4.72
C ASN A 162 -7.36 4.65 3.47
N ALA A 163 -7.48 3.52 2.76
CA ALA A 163 -8.32 3.39 1.58
C ALA A 163 -9.22 2.15 1.64
N THR A 164 -10.54 2.36 1.67
CA THR A 164 -11.53 1.30 1.46
C THR A 164 -12.13 1.47 0.07
N VAL A 165 -11.36 1.06 -0.94
CA VAL A 165 -11.61 1.39 -2.34
C VAL A 165 -11.53 0.16 -3.23
N THR A 166 -12.51 -0.03 -4.11
CA THR A 166 -12.36 -0.96 -5.23
C THR A 166 -11.50 -0.29 -6.31
N VAL A 167 -10.34 -0.86 -6.60
CA VAL A 167 -9.37 -0.32 -7.55
C VAL A 167 -9.30 -1.23 -8.78
N THR A 168 -9.53 -0.68 -9.97
CA THR A 168 -9.39 -1.40 -11.25
C THR A 168 -8.36 -0.73 -12.14
N GLY A 169 -7.35 -1.48 -12.60
CA GLY A 169 -6.30 -0.96 -13.49
C GLY A 169 -5.83 -1.96 -14.56
N SER A 170 -4.78 -1.59 -15.29
CA SER A 170 -4.16 -2.44 -16.34
C SER A 170 -2.62 -2.47 -16.36
N GLU A 171 -1.93 -1.59 -15.63
CA GLU A 171 -0.45 -1.46 -15.67
C GLU A 171 0.19 -1.41 -14.27
N THR A 172 -0.24 -0.53 -13.36
CA THR A 172 0.28 -0.49 -11.99
C THR A 172 -0.85 -0.13 -11.04
N VAL A 173 -1.24 -1.07 -10.18
CA VAL A 173 -2.48 -0.99 -9.43
C VAL A 173 -2.21 -1.23 -7.94
N GLY A 174 -2.53 -0.25 -7.10
CA GLY A 174 -2.42 -0.35 -5.65
C GLY A 174 -3.70 0.05 -4.94
N GLY A 175 -4.07 -0.62 -3.84
CA GLY A 175 -5.26 -0.25 -3.07
C GLY A 175 -5.16 1.16 -2.45
N LEU A 176 -3.95 1.62 -2.09
CA LEU A 176 -3.70 2.98 -1.60
C LEU A 176 -2.96 3.84 -2.64
N VAL A 177 -1.83 3.35 -3.16
CA VAL A 177 -0.96 4.10 -4.08
C VAL A 177 -0.62 3.26 -5.30
N GLY A 178 -0.75 3.81 -6.51
CA GLY A 178 -0.30 3.11 -7.72
C GLY A 178 1.22 2.93 -7.73
N LEU A 179 1.95 4.04 -7.82
CA LEU A 179 3.42 4.08 -7.86
C LEU A 179 3.98 4.93 -6.72
N VAL A 180 5.03 4.43 -6.06
CA VAL A 180 5.89 5.18 -5.14
C VAL A 180 7.31 5.22 -5.68
N GLU A 181 7.87 6.42 -5.83
CA GLU A 181 9.24 6.66 -6.28
C GLU A 181 9.91 7.64 -5.31
N GLU A 182 11.02 7.24 -4.69
CA GLU A 182 11.76 8.06 -3.71
C GLU A 182 10.92 8.51 -2.49
N GLY A 183 9.81 7.82 -2.21
CA GLY A 183 8.80 8.24 -1.24
C GLY A 183 8.83 7.49 0.09
N THR A 184 8.02 7.95 1.05
CA THR A 184 7.77 7.26 2.33
C THR A 184 6.28 7.01 2.53
N ILE A 185 5.91 5.76 2.87
CA ILE A 185 4.55 5.39 3.27
C ILE A 185 4.61 4.84 4.70
N GLU A 186 3.91 5.48 5.62
CA GLU A 186 3.99 5.16 7.05
C GLU A 186 2.60 5.05 7.70
N GLY A 187 2.33 3.96 8.42
CA GLY A 187 1.09 3.84 9.20
C GLY A 187 -0.16 3.80 8.34
N CYS A 188 -0.07 3.28 7.12
CA CYS A 188 -1.14 3.34 6.13
C CYS A 188 -1.77 1.97 5.83
N SER A 189 -3.02 1.98 5.37
CA SER A 189 -3.74 0.74 5.08
C SER A 189 -4.68 0.78 3.87
N ALA A 190 -4.99 -0.39 3.34
CA ALA A 190 -6.01 -0.57 2.31
C ALA A 190 -6.79 -1.88 2.51
N SER A 191 -8.10 -1.87 2.24
CA SER A 191 -8.99 -3.01 2.53
C SER A 191 -10.01 -3.33 1.43
N GLY A 192 -9.92 -2.69 0.26
CA GLY A 192 -10.83 -2.93 -0.86
C GLY A 192 -10.30 -3.92 -1.88
N GLU A 193 -11.15 -4.39 -2.79
CA GLU A 193 -10.73 -5.29 -3.88
C GLU A 193 -9.81 -4.55 -4.86
N VAL A 194 -8.66 -5.15 -5.17
CA VAL A 194 -7.74 -4.65 -6.19
C VAL A 194 -7.70 -5.63 -7.35
N LYS A 195 -8.02 -5.13 -8.54
CA LYS A 195 -8.09 -5.92 -9.76
C LYS A 195 -7.28 -5.30 -10.89
N ASP A 196 -6.36 -6.09 -11.42
CA ASP A 196 -5.72 -5.81 -12.70
C ASP A 196 -6.41 -6.59 -13.83
N SER A 197 -6.61 -5.90 -14.95
CA SER A 197 -7.16 -6.46 -16.18
C SER A 197 -6.11 -6.65 -17.28
N GLY A 198 -4.85 -6.29 -17.00
CA GLY A 198 -3.72 -6.42 -17.90
C GLY A 198 -2.66 -7.40 -17.37
N SER A 199 -1.41 -6.97 -17.45
CA SER A 199 -0.23 -7.71 -17.00
C SER A 199 0.68 -6.81 -16.16
N GLY A 200 0.05 -5.98 -15.34
CA GLY A 200 0.69 -4.95 -14.54
C GLY A 200 1.14 -5.44 -13.17
N TYR A 201 1.78 -4.56 -12.40
CA TYR A 201 2.14 -4.81 -11.00
C TYR A 201 0.93 -4.56 -10.11
N VAL A 202 0.61 -5.50 -9.22
CA VAL A 202 -0.61 -5.45 -8.42
C VAL A 202 -0.30 -5.65 -6.95
N GLY A 203 -0.63 -4.66 -6.12
CA GLY A 203 -0.51 -4.76 -4.67
C GLY A 203 -1.75 -4.33 -3.93
N GLY A 204 -2.05 -4.96 -2.80
CA GLY A 204 -3.15 -4.53 -1.94
C GLY A 204 -2.98 -3.12 -1.38
N LEU A 205 -1.74 -2.68 -1.14
CA LEU A 205 -1.43 -1.29 -0.75
C LEU A 205 -0.79 -0.51 -1.90
N ILE A 206 0.28 -1.06 -2.50
CA ILE A 206 1.13 -0.37 -3.48
C ILE A 206 1.34 -1.23 -4.72
N GLY A 207 1.13 -0.69 -5.92
CA GLY A 207 1.42 -1.44 -7.16
C GLY A 207 2.91 -1.65 -7.36
N TYR A 208 3.68 -0.57 -7.46
CA TYR A 208 5.13 -0.59 -7.60
C TYR A 208 5.81 0.44 -6.69
N SER A 209 6.92 0.05 -6.08
CA SER A 209 7.71 0.90 -5.17
C SER A 209 9.20 0.86 -5.54
N TYR A 210 9.80 2.03 -5.76
CA TYR A 210 11.20 2.20 -6.14
C TYR A 210 11.91 3.18 -5.19
N ASP A 211 13.09 2.80 -4.69
CA ASP A 211 13.96 3.62 -3.83
C ASP A 211 13.20 4.29 -2.67
N SER A 212 12.37 3.52 -1.96
CA SER A 212 11.36 4.04 -1.04
C SER A 212 11.40 3.36 0.33
N LYS A 213 10.70 3.95 1.31
CA LYS A 213 10.56 3.41 2.67
C LYS A 213 9.09 3.14 3.01
N ILE A 214 8.79 1.91 3.41
CA ILE A 214 7.44 1.47 3.75
C ILE A 214 7.45 0.94 5.19
N LYS A 215 6.64 1.53 6.07
CA LYS A 215 6.70 1.20 7.51
C LYS A 215 5.34 1.15 8.17
N ASN A 216 5.10 0.14 8.99
CA ASN A 216 3.87 0.00 9.78
C ASN A 216 2.61 0.02 8.90
N CYS A 217 2.66 -0.65 7.74
CA CYS A 217 1.59 -0.61 6.74
C CYS A 217 0.97 -1.98 6.56
N TRP A 218 -0.32 -2.02 6.21
CA TRP A 218 -1.01 -3.28 6.00
C TRP A 218 -2.06 -3.26 4.91
N ALA A 219 -2.38 -4.45 4.40
CA ALA A 219 -3.45 -4.64 3.44
C ALA A 219 -4.36 -5.81 3.82
N GLU A 220 -5.63 -5.65 3.48
CA GLU A 220 -6.68 -6.65 3.58
C GLU A 220 -7.50 -6.69 2.28
N GLY A 221 -8.27 -7.76 2.10
CA GLY A 221 -9.18 -7.92 0.97
C GLY A 221 -8.64 -8.85 -0.12
N LYS A 222 -9.21 -8.73 -1.31
CA LYS A 222 -8.97 -9.65 -2.42
C LYS A 222 -8.15 -8.98 -3.52
N ILE A 223 -7.04 -9.62 -3.90
CA ILE A 223 -6.09 -9.11 -4.88
C ILE A 223 -6.04 -10.08 -6.07
N GLN A 224 -6.37 -9.56 -7.26
CA GLN A 224 -6.39 -10.33 -8.49
C GLN A 224 -5.54 -9.66 -9.55
N GLY A 225 -4.51 -10.37 -10.02
CA GLY A 225 -3.63 -9.90 -11.09
C GLY A 225 -3.11 -11.03 -11.96
N SER A 226 -2.13 -10.72 -12.81
CA SER A 226 -1.50 -11.70 -13.71
C SER A 226 -0.05 -11.96 -13.31
N LYS A 227 0.80 -10.91 -13.29
CA LYS A 227 2.22 -11.00 -12.99
C LYS A 227 2.57 -10.05 -11.85
N ASP A 228 3.51 -10.44 -10.99
CA ASP A 228 4.01 -9.63 -9.87
C ASP A 228 2.85 -9.14 -8.98
N VAL A 229 2.20 -10.10 -8.34
CA VAL A 229 1.00 -9.88 -7.53
C VAL A 229 1.37 -10.10 -6.06
N GLY A 230 1.26 -9.04 -5.26
CA GLY A 230 1.54 -9.09 -3.83
C GLY A 230 0.33 -8.70 -2.99
N GLY A 231 0.15 -9.34 -1.84
CA GLY A 231 -0.90 -8.93 -0.90
C GLY A 231 -0.72 -7.50 -0.40
N LEU A 232 0.51 -7.04 -0.19
CA LEU A 232 0.83 -5.66 0.16
C LEU A 232 1.39 -4.86 -1.03
N ILE A 233 2.45 -5.36 -1.66
CA ILE A 233 3.14 -4.67 -2.76
C ILE A 233 3.34 -5.60 -3.96
N GLY A 234 2.96 -5.16 -5.17
CA GLY A 234 3.23 -5.94 -6.38
C GLY A 234 4.72 -6.14 -6.62
N THR A 235 5.44 -5.03 -6.83
CA THR A 235 6.90 -5.05 -7.03
C THR A 235 7.64 -4.06 -6.14
N THR A 236 8.82 -4.47 -5.65
CA THR A 236 9.77 -3.61 -4.93
C THR A 236 11.14 -3.61 -5.62
N ASP A 237 11.75 -2.43 -5.78
CA ASP A 237 13.16 -2.28 -6.18
C ASP A 237 13.86 -1.29 -5.25
N THR A 238 14.88 -1.76 -4.52
CA THR A 238 15.67 -0.95 -3.59
C THR A 238 14.80 -0.32 -2.50
N VAL A 239 13.87 -1.10 -1.94
CA VAL A 239 12.92 -0.65 -0.91
C VAL A 239 13.36 -1.11 0.48
N GLY A 240 13.22 -0.26 1.48
CA GLY A 240 13.24 -0.65 2.89
C GLY A 240 11.82 -0.84 3.41
N MET A 241 11.47 -2.06 3.84
CA MET A 241 10.16 -2.40 4.37
C MET A 241 10.28 -2.93 5.81
N GLU A 242 9.51 -2.35 6.74
CA GLU A 242 9.57 -2.68 8.17
C GLU A 242 8.17 -2.75 8.80
N ASN A 243 7.90 -3.80 9.59
CA ASN A 243 6.66 -3.95 10.37
C ASN A 243 5.39 -3.90 9.51
N CYS A 244 5.41 -4.55 8.35
CA CYS A 244 4.30 -4.55 7.43
C CYS A 244 3.65 -5.93 7.33
N TYR A 245 2.34 -5.98 7.07
CA TYR A 245 1.64 -7.25 6.95
C TYR A 245 0.52 -7.26 5.91
N ALA A 246 0.14 -8.46 5.49
CA ALA A 246 -1.00 -8.65 4.60
C ALA A 246 -1.87 -9.83 5.05
N ASN A 247 -3.17 -9.57 5.18
CA ASN A 247 -4.20 -10.59 5.33
C ASN A 247 -5.14 -10.52 4.11
N THR A 248 -4.60 -10.97 2.97
CA THR A 248 -5.24 -10.82 1.66
C THR A 248 -5.35 -12.16 0.94
N GLU A 249 -6.48 -12.41 0.27
CA GLU A 249 -6.58 -13.50 -0.70
C GLU A 249 -5.92 -13.04 -2.00
N VAL A 250 -4.81 -13.68 -2.40
CA VAL A 250 -4.02 -13.30 -3.56
C VAL A 250 -4.15 -14.34 -4.67
N THR A 251 -4.56 -13.90 -5.86
CA THR A 251 -4.59 -14.74 -7.08
C THR A 251 -3.77 -14.09 -8.19
N GLY A 252 -2.82 -14.85 -8.74
CA GLY A 252 -1.99 -14.43 -9.87
C GLY A 252 -1.53 -15.61 -10.73
N SER A 253 -0.68 -15.34 -11.73
CA SER A 253 -0.06 -16.37 -12.58
C SER A 253 1.45 -16.51 -12.32
N GLU A 254 2.20 -15.41 -12.27
CA GLU A 254 3.67 -15.40 -12.10
C GLU A 254 4.08 -14.43 -10.99
N ASN A 255 5.03 -14.84 -10.15
CA ASN A 255 5.56 -14.05 -9.02
C ASN A 255 4.43 -13.58 -8.11
N VAL A 256 3.85 -14.54 -7.38
CA VAL A 256 2.69 -14.31 -6.51
C VAL A 256 3.12 -14.48 -5.07
N GLY A 257 2.97 -13.43 -4.27
CA GLY A 257 3.36 -13.41 -2.86
C GLY A 257 2.25 -12.94 -1.95
N GLY A 258 2.11 -13.54 -0.77
CA GLY A 258 1.16 -13.07 0.23
C GLY A 258 1.49 -11.66 0.75
N LEU A 259 2.75 -11.22 0.69
CA LEU A 259 3.16 -9.84 0.99
C LEU A 259 3.68 -9.11 -0.25
N VAL A 260 4.68 -9.68 -0.94
CA VAL A 260 5.33 -9.05 -2.11
C VAL A 260 5.35 -10.01 -3.29
N GLY A 261 4.88 -9.58 -4.47
CA GLY A 261 4.95 -10.40 -5.68
C GLY A 261 6.39 -10.64 -6.13
N TYR A 262 7.08 -9.55 -6.47
CA TYR A 262 8.49 -9.56 -6.88
C TYR A 262 9.32 -8.52 -6.11
N SER A 263 10.44 -8.95 -5.54
CA SER A 263 11.33 -8.07 -4.79
C SER A 263 12.76 -8.11 -5.29
N VAL A 264 13.34 -6.94 -5.54
CA VAL A 264 14.69 -6.76 -6.08
C VAL A 264 15.47 -5.80 -5.18
N LYS A 265 16.68 -6.20 -4.74
CA LYS A 265 17.61 -5.38 -3.96
C LYS A 265 16.97 -4.70 -2.72
N SER A 266 15.88 -5.26 -2.21
CA SER A 266 15.09 -4.66 -1.13
C SER A 266 15.41 -5.35 0.20
N ASN A 267 15.25 -4.61 1.29
CA ASN A 267 15.38 -5.10 2.66
C ASN A 267 13.99 -5.18 3.30
N ILE A 268 13.60 -6.37 3.72
CA ILE A 268 12.28 -6.65 4.28
C ILE A 268 12.49 -7.23 5.68
N ASP A 269 12.05 -6.49 6.69
CA ASP A 269 12.26 -6.84 8.09
C ASP A 269 10.95 -6.81 8.88
N SER A 270 10.77 -7.80 9.76
CA SER A 270 9.63 -7.83 10.70
C SER A 270 8.27 -7.80 9.99
N CYS A 271 8.14 -8.56 8.89
CA CYS A 271 6.94 -8.58 8.05
C CYS A 271 6.28 -9.96 7.98
N TRP A 272 4.96 -10.00 7.77
CA TRP A 272 4.24 -11.27 7.74
C TRP A 272 3.01 -11.31 6.84
N ALA A 273 2.56 -12.52 6.50
CA ALA A 273 1.35 -12.74 5.70
C ALA A 273 0.54 -13.94 6.22
N THR A 274 -0.80 -13.87 6.09
CA THR A 274 -1.74 -14.93 6.53
C THR A 274 -2.81 -15.34 5.52
N GLY A 275 -3.09 -14.53 4.50
CA GLY A 275 -4.11 -14.86 3.51
C GLY A 275 -3.64 -15.85 2.45
N ASP A 276 -4.59 -16.55 1.82
CA ASP A 276 -4.30 -17.60 0.84
C ASP A 276 -3.63 -17.05 -0.43
N VAL A 277 -2.67 -17.81 -0.97
CA VAL A 277 -1.89 -17.44 -2.15
C VAL A 277 -2.03 -18.50 -3.24
N HIS A 278 -2.64 -18.10 -4.35
CA HIS A 278 -2.86 -18.95 -5.52
C HIS A 278 -2.12 -18.40 -6.73
N GLY A 279 -1.16 -19.16 -7.25
CA GLY A 279 -0.34 -18.78 -8.40
C GLY A 279 -0.07 -19.94 -9.37
N SER A 280 0.75 -19.70 -10.39
CA SER A 280 1.29 -20.77 -11.25
C SER A 280 2.80 -20.94 -11.09
N ILE A 281 3.58 -19.86 -11.22
CA ILE A 281 5.04 -19.89 -11.20
C ILE A 281 5.57 -18.90 -10.17
N SER A 282 6.56 -19.31 -9.36
CA SER A 282 7.16 -18.49 -8.30
C SER A 282 6.10 -18.00 -7.32
N VAL A 283 5.58 -18.93 -6.53
CA VAL A 283 4.49 -18.68 -5.57
C VAL A 283 5.03 -18.83 -4.17
N GLY A 284 4.95 -17.76 -3.38
CA GLY A 284 5.47 -17.74 -2.00
C GLY A 284 4.43 -17.26 -1.02
N GLY A 285 4.42 -17.81 0.19
CA GLY A 285 3.54 -17.32 1.25
C GLY A 285 3.81 -15.86 1.63
N LEU A 286 5.07 -15.43 1.59
CA LEU A 286 5.44 -14.02 1.78
C LEU A 286 5.88 -13.36 0.48
N ILE A 287 6.86 -13.95 -0.23
CA ILE A 287 7.40 -13.39 -1.46
C ILE A 287 7.36 -14.38 -2.62
N GLY A 288 6.78 -13.98 -3.76
CA GLY A 288 6.77 -14.81 -4.97
C GLY A 288 8.19 -15.05 -5.50
N LYS A 289 8.88 -13.97 -5.88
CA LYS A 289 10.28 -14.00 -6.33
C LYS A 289 11.13 -12.97 -5.58
N PHE A 290 12.32 -13.37 -5.15
CA PHE A 290 13.23 -12.53 -4.37
C PHE A 290 14.66 -12.53 -4.92
N ASP A 291 15.10 -11.38 -5.41
CA ASP A 291 16.38 -11.18 -6.08
C ASP A 291 17.26 -10.19 -5.31
N MET A 292 18.45 -10.62 -4.90
CA MET A 292 19.53 -9.73 -4.41
C MET A 292 19.21 -8.87 -3.17
N GLY A 293 18.14 -9.17 -2.43
CA GLY A 293 17.73 -8.44 -1.22
C GLY A 293 18.14 -9.11 0.10
N GLY A 294 17.68 -8.52 1.21
CA GLY A 294 17.75 -9.10 2.55
C GLY A 294 16.34 -9.27 3.15
N MET A 295 16.03 -10.43 3.68
CA MET A 295 14.82 -10.71 4.44
C MET A 295 15.21 -11.19 5.83
N GLU A 296 14.69 -10.55 6.86
CA GLU A 296 14.92 -10.92 8.25
C GLU A 296 13.64 -10.84 9.07
N ASN A 297 13.51 -11.68 10.08
CA ASN A 297 12.42 -11.65 11.03
C ASN A 297 11.02 -11.70 10.39
N CYS A 298 10.84 -12.55 9.38
CA CYS A 298 9.58 -12.60 8.64
C CYS A 298 8.88 -13.95 8.79
N TYR A 299 7.56 -13.97 8.64
CA TYR A 299 6.84 -15.24 8.63
C TYR A 299 5.61 -15.30 7.72
N ALA A 300 5.27 -16.51 7.29
CA ALA A 300 4.06 -16.78 6.52
C ALA A 300 3.24 -17.90 7.15
N ASN A 301 1.97 -17.61 7.42
CA ASN A 301 0.95 -18.57 7.79
C ASN A 301 -0.14 -18.58 6.72
N THR A 302 0.25 -18.94 5.50
CA THR A 302 -0.58 -18.83 4.29
C THR A 302 -0.75 -20.20 3.67
N GLU A 303 -1.95 -20.55 3.20
CA GLU A 303 -2.08 -21.66 2.25
C GLU A 303 -1.51 -21.24 0.89
N VAL A 304 -0.49 -21.95 0.40
CA VAL A 304 0.20 -21.64 -0.85
C VAL A 304 -0.04 -22.74 -1.87
N THR A 305 -0.69 -22.40 -2.98
CA THR A 305 -0.91 -23.31 -4.11
C THR A 305 -0.28 -22.76 -5.38
N GLY A 306 0.57 -23.56 -6.03
CA GLY A 306 1.19 -23.22 -7.31
C GLY A 306 1.53 -24.43 -8.17
N SER A 307 2.13 -24.20 -9.34
CA SER A 307 2.61 -25.27 -10.21
C SER A 307 4.13 -25.46 -10.09
N GLU A 308 4.90 -24.38 -10.17
CA GLU A 308 6.37 -24.40 -10.17
C GLU A 308 6.95 -23.35 -9.23
N HIS A 309 8.06 -23.69 -8.55
CA HIS A 309 8.75 -22.80 -7.59
C HIS A 309 7.81 -22.33 -6.47
N VAL A 310 7.30 -23.29 -5.70
CA VAL A 310 6.30 -23.05 -4.66
C VAL A 310 6.96 -23.17 -3.29
N GLY A 311 7.00 -22.09 -2.52
CA GLY A 311 7.62 -22.05 -1.20
C GLY A 311 6.66 -21.53 -0.14
N GLY A 312 6.73 -22.08 1.08
CA GLY A 312 5.91 -21.58 2.19
C GLY A 312 6.23 -20.12 2.55
N LEU A 313 7.47 -19.67 2.37
CA LEU A 313 7.87 -18.27 2.58
C LEU A 313 8.25 -17.57 1.26
N VAL A 314 9.16 -18.17 0.48
CA VAL A 314 9.66 -17.60 -0.77
C VAL A 314 9.50 -18.58 -1.93
N GLY A 315 8.85 -18.20 -3.01
CA GLY A 315 8.69 -19.07 -4.18
C GLY A 315 10.03 -19.35 -4.87
N LYS A 316 10.68 -18.29 -5.36
CA LYS A 316 12.02 -18.36 -5.97
C LYS A 316 12.98 -17.36 -5.32
N LEU A 317 14.09 -17.86 -4.79
CA LEU A 317 15.17 -17.08 -4.21
C LEU A 317 16.37 -17.03 -5.17
N ILE A 318 16.87 -15.83 -5.47
CA ILE A 318 18.06 -15.60 -6.30
C ILE A 318 19.05 -14.73 -5.53
N GLY A 319 20.28 -15.23 -5.40
CA GLY A 319 21.40 -14.50 -4.81
C GLY A 319 22.30 -13.84 -5.86
N TYR A 320 23.29 -13.09 -5.36
CA TYR A 320 24.45 -12.68 -6.16
C TYR A 320 25.66 -12.47 -5.25
N LEU A 321 26.71 -13.28 -5.40
CA LEU A 321 27.91 -13.29 -4.55
C LEU A 321 27.62 -13.49 -3.04
N THR A 322 27.14 -12.44 -2.35
CA THR A 322 26.83 -12.39 -0.91
C THR A 322 25.46 -11.75 -0.60
N THR A 323 24.65 -11.44 -1.61
CA THR A 323 23.29 -10.87 -1.49
C THR A 323 22.22 -11.95 -1.73
N GLY A 324 20.96 -11.67 -1.36
CA GLY A 324 19.87 -12.66 -1.38
C GLY A 324 19.87 -13.49 -0.11
N LYS A 325 19.59 -12.88 1.04
CA LYS A 325 19.58 -13.57 2.35
C LYS A 325 18.16 -13.69 2.89
N VAL A 326 17.81 -14.87 3.38
CA VAL A 326 16.63 -15.12 4.20
C VAL A 326 17.12 -15.56 5.57
N MET A 327 16.78 -14.78 6.60
CA MET A 327 17.31 -14.93 7.94
C MET A 327 16.19 -14.91 8.97
N ASN A 328 16.34 -15.69 10.03
CA ASN A 328 15.46 -15.64 11.20
C ASN A 328 13.96 -15.63 10.86
N SER A 329 13.56 -16.44 9.89
CA SER A 329 12.23 -16.39 9.29
C SER A 329 11.60 -17.77 9.19
N TYR A 330 10.27 -17.84 9.08
CA TYR A 330 9.60 -19.15 9.05
C TYR A 330 8.31 -19.23 8.25
N ALA A 331 7.92 -20.45 7.88
CA ALA A 331 6.62 -20.75 7.26
C ALA A 331 5.91 -21.90 7.97
N ILE A 332 4.58 -21.77 8.13
CA ILE A 332 3.73 -22.76 8.80
C ILE A 332 2.44 -23.10 8.04
N GLY A 333 2.16 -22.44 6.93
CA GLY A 333 0.97 -22.74 6.13
C GLY A 333 1.19 -23.90 5.15
N ILE A 334 0.10 -24.52 4.69
CA ILE A 334 0.13 -25.65 3.74
C ILE A 334 0.81 -25.22 2.44
N VAL A 335 1.67 -26.07 1.88
CA VAL A 335 2.34 -25.81 0.60
C VAL A 335 2.02 -26.90 -0.42
N THR A 336 1.36 -26.54 -1.52
CA THR A 336 0.98 -27.46 -2.61
C THR A 336 1.60 -27.00 -3.93
N GLY A 337 2.44 -27.85 -4.54
CA GLY A 337 3.02 -27.61 -5.85
C GLY A 337 3.40 -28.88 -6.62
N ASN A 338 3.67 -28.73 -7.92
CA ASN A 338 3.98 -29.86 -8.81
C ASN A 338 5.49 -30.07 -9.03
N SER A 339 6.26 -28.97 -9.08
CA SER A 339 7.72 -29.00 -9.26
C SER A 339 8.41 -27.89 -8.47
N ASN A 340 9.61 -28.17 -7.97
CA ASN A 340 10.38 -27.24 -7.14
C ASN A 340 9.55 -26.67 -5.97
N THR A 341 8.98 -27.58 -5.18
CA THR A 341 8.19 -27.26 -3.99
C THR A 341 9.06 -27.44 -2.76
N GLY A 342 9.00 -26.48 -1.83
CA GLY A 342 9.73 -26.54 -0.57
C GLY A 342 8.98 -25.90 0.58
N GLY A 343 9.24 -26.34 1.80
CA GLY A 343 8.51 -25.89 2.99
C GLY A 343 8.76 -24.41 3.32
N LEU A 344 9.97 -23.91 3.05
CA LEU A 344 10.32 -22.50 3.21
C LEU A 344 10.59 -21.83 1.85
N VAL A 345 11.55 -22.35 1.07
CA VAL A 345 11.89 -21.82 -0.26
C VAL A 345 11.58 -22.86 -1.34
N GLY A 346 10.85 -22.49 -2.40
CA GLY A 346 10.51 -23.40 -3.50
C GLY A 346 11.73 -23.72 -4.39
N SER A 347 12.41 -22.69 -4.87
CA SER A 347 13.68 -22.80 -5.62
C SER A 347 14.71 -21.82 -5.12
N ASN A 348 15.96 -22.27 -5.00
CA ASN A 348 17.09 -21.45 -4.58
C ASN A 348 18.17 -21.46 -5.69
N GLY A 349 18.29 -20.36 -6.42
CA GLY A 349 19.07 -20.26 -7.65
C GLY A 349 18.42 -20.93 -8.86
N GLY A 350 19.20 -21.03 -9.95
CA GLY A 350 18.77 -21.57 -11.24
C GLY A 350 19.93 -21.72 -12.22
N ASN A 351 19.65 -22.11 -13.47
CA ASN A 351 20.68 -22.21 -14.50
C ASN A 351 21.24 -20.81 -14.80
N ASN A 352 22.51 -20.57 -14.44
CA ASN A 352 23.21 -19.27 -14.52
C ASN A 352 22.77 -18.22 -13.48
N GLU A 353 22.08 -18.63 -12.41
CA GLU A 353 21.68 -17.76 -11.30
C GLU A 353 22.31 -18.29 -10.00
N ASP A 354 22.97 -17.42 -9.24
CA ASP A 354 23.58 -17.81 -7.97
C ASP A 354 22.49 -18.10 -6.92
N PRO A 355 22.66 -19.13 -6.07
CA PRO A 355 21.75 -19.36 -4.97
C PRO A 355 21.86 -18.24 -3.92
N GLY A 356 20.74 -17.92 -3.28
CA GLY A 356 20.72 -17.13 -2.06
C GLY A 356 21.11 -17.95 -0.82
N GLN A 357 21.23 -17.26 0.31
CA GLN A 357 21.55 -17.84 1.61
C GLN A 357 20.31 -17.93 2.47
N VAL A 358 20.04 -19.11 3.02
CA VAL A 358 18.98 -19.34 4.01
C VAL A 358 19.65 -19.66 5.34
N ILE A 359 19.41 -18.86 6.39
CA ILE A 359 20.16 -18.92 7.65
C ILE A 359 19.17 -18.88 8.82
N ALA A 360 19.25 -19.87 9.71
CA ALA A 360 18.40 -19.95 10.91
C ALA A 360 16.92 -19.68 10.60
N SER A 361 16.44 -20.30 9.53
CA SER A 361 15.10 -20.10 9.00
C SER A 361 14.47 -21.46 8.78
N TYR A 362 13.22 -21.59 9.22
CA TYR A 362 12.61 -22.86 9.55
C TYR A 362 11.25 -22.99 8.89
N TYR A 363 10.80 -24.21 8.68
CA TYR A 363 9.41 -24.45 8.35
C TYR A 363 8.89 -25.64 9.14
N ASP A 364 7.61 -25.59 9.45
CA ASP A 364 6.93 -26.70 10.10
C ASP A 364 6.63 -27.79 9.06
N SER A 365 7.34 -28.90 9.15
CA SER A 365 7.23 -30.03 8.22
C SER A 365 5.90 -30.78 8.30
N GLU A 366 5.18 -30.67 9.42
CA GLU A 366 3.88 -31.31 9.61
C GLU A 366 2.76 -30.47 8.99
N THR A 367 2.79 -29.15 9.16
CA THR A 367 1.76 -28.26 8.63
C THR A 367 1.98 -27.87 7.17
N THR A 368 3.23 -27.63 6.75
CA THR A 368 3.54 -27.37 5.33
C THR A 368 3.38 -28.61 4.45
N GLY A 369 3.51 -29.80 5.06
CA GLY A 369 3.54 -31.09 4.36
C GLY A 369 4.84 -31.33 3.58
N GLN A 370 5.90 -30.55 3.82
CA GLN A 370 7.17 -30.63 3.12
C GLN A 370 8.29 -31.15 4.03
N ASN A 371 9.36 -31.70 3.45
CA ASN A 371 10.55 -32.19 4.17
C ASN A 371 11.78 -32.22 3.26
N ASP A 372 12.14 -31.05 2.72
CA ASP A 372 13.29 -30.81 1.84
C ASP A 372 14.56 -30.35 2.60
N THR A 373 15.68 -30.28 1.88
CA THR A 373 16.98 -29.85 2.41
C THR A 373 17.58 -28.72 1.56
N GLY A 374 18.34 -27.82 2.20
CA GLY A 374 19.06 -26.73 1.52
C GLY A 374 18.20 -25.53 1.10
N LYS A 375 16.90 -25.53 1.44
CA LYS A 375 15.95 -24.47 1.12
C LYS A 375 15.17 -23.97 2.36
N GLY A 376 15.73 -24.22 3.54
CA GLY A 376 15.10 -24.06 4.85
C GLY A 376 15.35 -25.30 5.69
N GLU A 377 15.30 -25.16 7.01
CA GLU A 377 15.48 -26.29 7.92
C GLU A 377 14.10 -26.81 8.41
N PRO A 378 13.72 -28.06 8.10
CA PRO A 378 12.48 -28.63 8.62
C PRO A 378 12.54 -28.77 10.13
N ARG A 379 11.41 -28.51 10.77
CA ARG A 379 11.16 -28.75 12.20
C ARG A 379 9.77 -29.34 12.37
N THR A 380 9.57 -30.05 13.47
CA THR A 380 8.23 -30.50 13.89
C THR A 380 7.43 -29.33 14.45
N THR A 381 6.11 -29.47 14.53
CA THR A 381 5.25 -28.48 15.20
C THR A 381 5.66 -28.27 16.65
N GLU A 382 6.03 -29.35 17.35
CA GLU A 382 6.48 -29.29 18.74
C GLU A 382 7.77 -28.45 18.85
N GLU A 383 8.82 -28.77 18.07
CA GLU A 383 10.09 -28.02 18.11
C GLU A 383 9.92 -26.52 17.81
N MET A 384 9.01 -26.17 16.90
CA MET A 384 8.75 -24.77 16.54
C MET A 384 7.99 -24.00 17.63
N LYS A 385 7.10 -24.66 18.40
CA LYS A 385 6.30 -24.01 19.46
C LYS A 385 7.00 -23.95 20.82
N THR A 386 7.82 -24.96 21.12
CA THR A 386 8.49 -25.06 22.41
C THR A 386 9.93 -24.53 22.38
N GLY A 387 10.47 -24.25 21.18
CA GLY A 387 11.84 -23.79 21.01
C GLY A 387 12.09 -22.40 21.59
N THR A 388 13.28 -22.20 22.19
CA THR A 388 13.74 -20.89 22.68
C THR A 388 15.10 -20.49 22.07
N PRO A 389 15.52 -19.22 22.23
CA PRO A 389 16.88 -18.81 21.86
C PRO A 389 18.00 -19.48 22.67
N SER A 390 17.66 -20.03 23.84
CA SER A 390 18.59 -20.81 24.65
C SER A 390 18.73 -22.28 24.20
N ASP A 391 17.82 -22.74 23.33
CA ASP A 391 17.85 -24.06 22.70
C ASP A 391 18.51 -24.02 21.31
N ILE A 392 18.64 -25.19 20.68
CA ILE A 392 19.34 -25.35 19.38
C ILE A 392 18.64 -24.59 18.23
N ILE A 393 17.32 -24.45 18.26
CA ILE A 393 16.54 -23.93 17.11
C ILE A 393 16.63 -22.40 16.97
N TYR A 394 16.30 -21.60 17.98
CA TYR A 394 16.21 -20.14 17.82
C TYR A 394 17.47 -19.39 18.30
N THR A 395 18.63 -20.05 18.39
CA THR A 395 19.90 -19.45 18.87
C THR A 395 20.32 -18.14 18.21
N LYS A 396 19.84 -17.84 16.99
CA LYS A 396 20.14 -16.61 16.26
C LYS A 396 19.03 -15.56 16.28
N TRP A 397 17.90 -15.88 16.91
CA TRP A 397 16.74 -15.00 16.97
C TRP A 397 16.81 -14.17 18.25
N SER A 398 16.42 -12.90 18.15
CA SER A 398 16.44 -11.98 19.29
C SER A 398 15.13 -12.00 20.05
N GLU A 399 15.19 -12.14 21.38
CA GLU A 399 14.05 -11.96 22.28
C GLU A 399 13.53 -10.51 22.28
N ASP A 400 14.29 -9.53 21.79
CA ASP A 400 13.79 -8.16 21.64
C ASP A 400 12.78 -8.04 20.49
N ILE A 401 12.87 -8.94 19.51
CA ILE A 401 12.04 -8.94 18.30
C ILE A 401 10.93 -9.97 18.40
N TRP A 402 11.25 -11.16 18.90
CA TRP A 402 10.34 -12.30 18.91
C TRP A 402 9.77 -12.58 20.31
N ASP A 403 8.50 -12.92 20.35
CA ASP A 403 7.84 -13.60 21.47
C ASP A 403 7.68 -15.09 21.12
N PHE A 404 8.29 -15.97 21.90
CA PHE A 404 8.40 -17.40 21.59
C PHE A 404 7.25 -18.25 22.12
N GLY A 405 6.25 -17.67 22.79
CA GLY A 405 4.97 -18.32 23.11
C GLY A 405 4.98 -19.48 24.12
N GLY A 406 6.13 -20.09 24.41
CA GLY A 406 6.33 -21.02 25.54
C GLY A 406 5.29 -22.14 25.61
N ASP A 407 5.05 -22.83 24.49
CA ASP A 407 4.14 -23.97 24.25
C ASP A 407 2.75 -23.61 23.65
N ASP A 408 2.28 -22.37 23.76
CA ASP A 408 0.90 -22.03 23.39
C ASP A 408 0.71 -21.66 21.90
N TYR A 409 1.74 -21.11 21.25
CA TYR A 409 1.70 -20.64 19.86
C TYR A 409 3.10 -20.63 19.21
N TYR A 410 3.16 -20.50 17.88
CA TYR A 410 4.41 -20.29 17.14
C TYR A 410 5.00 -18.91 17.46
N PRO A 411 6.32 -18.67 17.33
CA PRO A 411 6.90 -17.37 17.64
C PRO A 411 6.26 -16.22 16.83
N VAL A 412 5.94 -15.09 17.46
CA VAL A 412 5.34 -13.91 16.82
C VAL A 412 6.18 -12.66 17.04
N LEU A 413 6.05 -11.64 16.17
CA LEU A 413 6.87 -10.42 16.28
C LEU A 413 6.29 -9.45 17.31
N LYS A 414 7.11 -8.99 18.24
CA LYS A 414 6.72 -7.98 19.22
C LYS A 414 6.46 -6.63 18.56
N GLY A 415 5.37 -5.98 18.93
CA GLY A 415 5.08 -4.60 18.53
C GLY A 415 4.58 -4.43 17.09
N VAL A 416 4.33 -5.52 16.37
CA VAL A 416 3.68 -5.49 15.05
C VAL A 416 2.18 -5.82 15.23
N PRO A 417 1.26 -4.94 14.81
CA PRO A 417 -0.18 -5.17 14.96
C PRO A 417 -0.69 -6.29 14.04
N GLY A 418 -1.85 -6.88 14.39
CA GLY A 418 -2.62 -7.79 13.52
C GLY A 418 -2.32 -9.29 13.65
N GLN A 419 -1.44 -9.69 14.55
CA GLN A 419 -0.92 -11.06 14.69
C GLN A 419 -1.87 -12.04 15.37
#